data_AF-A0A7J6SH45-F1
#
_entry.id   AF-A0A7J6SH45-F1
#
_cell.length_a   1.000
_cell.length_b   1.000
_cell.length_c   1.000
_cell.angle_alpha   90.00
_cell.angle_beta   90.00
_cell.angle_gamma   90.00
#
_symmetry.space_group_name_H-M   'P 1'
#
loop_
_entity.id
_entity.type
_entity.pdbx_description
1 polymer ?
#
loop_
_entity_poly.entity_id
_entity_poly.type
_entity_poly.pdbx_seq_one_letter_code
_entity_poly.pdbx_strand_id
1 'polypeptide(L)'
;MKVNVLTSLAASLASSQPRVYGSSNLARTCHRVRRDIQKRPVCPPAAVPPPQPHPRSSSSFLPAVTPESITKVLQAGRATSTNKKYRSISSHYEHLMSRSGVPAWPISAVSICTYVTSLVEGGNHKAQTITDYVGILRTLNRATSPDLSPSEAEQVRLALRGATRILGSPEPDRACTLSPSQLLVVAGLIPSSGRVASTVGFIVGTAACLRVSELSSLRMSEVAFHLDEAPPYASLYIRVSKTDQARQGRSVIVGCVNEAPTCNEKSCPLHRLSAWVNRRCLPSGSDETLLGVNYSHLQADIKELLTRSSSAPGRKSSHAMRRTGSSTLLDNGIPPHQVAEHGRWKTTRCLTDAYARGSYGVISRQAAYAKVIFRSQ
;
A
#
# COMPACT_ATOMS: atom_id res chain seq x y z
N MET A 1 -17.30 32.39 -20.18
CA MET A 1 -17.60 33.17 -18.96
C MET A 1 -17.90 32.22 -17.83
N LYS A 2 -17.23 32.38 -16.69
CA LYS A 2 -17.40 31.61 -15.46
C LYS A 2 -18.72 32.00 -14.77
N VAL A 3 -19.16 31.13 -13.85
CA VAL A 3 -20.23 31.28 -12.84
C VAL A 3 -21.58 30.69 -13.24
N ASN A 4 -21.85 29.46 -12.75
CA ASN A 4 -23.12 29.09 -12.12
C ASN A 4 -23.05 27.66 -11.55
N VAL A 5 -22.48 27.55 -10.36
CA VAL A 5 -22.61 26.37 -9.50
C VAL A 5 -22.79 26.94 -8.09
N LEU A 6 -24.04 27.21 -7.67
CA LEU A 6 -24.44 27.37 -6.25
C LEU A 6 -25.93 27.70 -6.00
N THR A 7 -26.84 27.60 -6.98
CA THR A 7 -28.26 28.03 -6.82
C THR A 7 -29.32 26.92 -6.85
N SER A 8 -29.08 25.72 -6.29
CA SER A 8 -30.16 24.72 -6.19
C SER A 8 -30.12 23.76 -4.99
N LEU A 9 -29.34 24.07 -3.94
CA LEU A 9 -29.21 23.16 -2.78
C LEU A 9 -29.74 23.75 -1.46
N ALA A 10 -30.84 24.52 -1.52
CA ALA A 10 -31.43 25.19 -0.36
C ALA A 10 -32.97 25.06 -0.24
N ALA A 11 -33.60 24.00 -0.75
CA ALA A 11 -35.07 23.89 -0.68
C ALA A 11 -35.66 22.51 -0.36
N SER A 12 -34.94 21.55 0.24
CA SER A 12 -35.59 20.29 0.68
C SER A 12 -34.92 19.60 1.87
N LEU A 13 -34.72 20.35 2.97
CA LEU A 13 -34.45 19.77 4.29
C LEU A 13 -35.23 20.54 5.36
N ALA A 14 -36.55 20.50 5.26
CA ALA A 14 -37.45 20.80 6.37
C ALA A 14 -38.48 19.69 6.49
N SER A 15 -38.66 19.20 7.72
CA SER A 15 -39.60 18.17 8.19
C SER A 15 -39.19 16.71 7.95
N SER A 16 -38.57 16.10 8.96
CA SER A 16 -38.89 14.74 9.42
C SER A 16 -38.19 14.51 10.77
N GLN A 17 -39.00 14.40 11.83
CA GLN A 17 -38.55 14.10 13.19
C GLN A 17 -38.02 12.67 13.32
N PRO A 18 -37.12 12.38 14.28
CA PRO A 18 -36.75 11.01 14.59
C PRO A 18 -37.82 10.32 15.46
N ARG A 19 -38.35 9.19 14.98
CA ARG A 19 -39.15 8.26 15.78
C ARG A 19 -38.29 7.53 16.79
N VAL A 20 -38.74 7.59 18.05
CA VAL A 20 -38.31 6.78 19.19
C VAL A 20 -38.76 5.34 18.98
N TYR A 21 -37.87 4.37 19.20
CA TYR A 21 -38.25 2.99 19.56
C TYR A 21 -37.37 2.53 20.73
N GLY A 22 -38.03 2.18 21.83
CA GLY A 22 -37.41 1.63 23.02
C GLY A 22 -37.59 0.12 23.15
N SER A 23 -37.07 -0.39 24.28
CA SER A 23 -37.19 -1.73 24.88
C SER A 23 -36.44 -2.87 24.16
N SER A 24 -35.77 -3.82 24.82
CA SER A 24 -35.74 -4.19 26.24
C SER A 24 -34.67 -5.26 26.51
N ASN A 25 -34.07 -5.19 27.71
CA ASN A 25 -33.68 -6.26 28.63
C ASN A 25 -33.25 -7.65 28.11
N LEU A 26 -32.06 -8.07 28.55
CA LEU A 26 -31.87 -9.40 29.16
C LEU A 26 -30.61 -9.39 30.05
N ALA A 27 -30.88 -9.33 31.36
CA ALA A 27 -29.93 -9.69 32.40
C ALA A 27 -29.89 -11.22 32.54
N ARG A 28 -28.69 -11.80 32.76
CA ARG A 28 -28.52 -13.06 33.48
C ARG A 28 -27.13 -13.17 34.12
N THR A 29 -27.22 -13.30 35.43
CA THR A 29 -26.33 -13.62 36.54
C THR A 29 -25.30 -14.74 36.38
N CYS A 30 -24.19 -14.56 37.12
CA CYS A 30 -23.40 -15.55 37.90
C CYS A 30 -22.56 -16.64 37.19
N HIS A 31 -21.23 -16.58 37.37
CA HIS A 31 -20.57 -17.42 38.38
C HIS A 31 -19.15 -16.94 38.75
N ARG A 32 -18.88 -17.03 40.05
CA ARG A 32 -17.74 -16.54 40.80
C ARG A 32 -16.70 -17.67 40.90
N VAL A 33 -15.48 -17.45 40.43
CA VAL A 33 -14.32 -18.30 40.75
C VAL A 33 -13.34 -17.43 41.56
N ARG A 34 -13.29 -17.67 42.88
CA ARG A 34 -12.27 -17.14 43.77
C ARG A 34 -10.99 -17.95 43.55
N ARG A 35 -9.88 -17.28 43.22
CA ARG A 35 -8.53 -17.78 43.47
C ARG A 35 -7.77 -16.74 44.26
N ASP A 36 -7.28 -17.16 45.41
CA ASP A 36 -6.43 -16.40 46.32
C ASP A 36 -5.12 -16.02 45.61
N ILE A 37 -4.86 -14.72 45.54
CA ILE A 37 -3.55 -14.16 45.21
C ILE A 37 -3.10 -13.40 46.45
N GLN A 38 -2.00 -13.86 47.03
CA GLN A 38 -1.31 -13.27 48.16
C GLN A 38 -1.02 -11.79 47.90
N LYS A 39 -1.44 -10.94 48.85
CA LYS A 39 -1.25 -9.50 48.86
C LYS A 39 0.24 -9.15 48.89
N ARG A 40 0.75 -8.55 47.81
CA ARG A 40 1.95 -7.70 47.85
C ARG A 40 1.55 -6.30 48.31
N PRO A 41 2.37 -5.58 49.11
CA PRO A 41 2.07 -4.22 49.53
C PRO A 41 2.08 -3.28 48.32
N VAL A 42 0.93 -2.65 48.06
CA VAL A 42 0.74 -1.64 47.02
C VAL A 42 1.18 -0.30 47.60
N CYS A 43 2.22 0.31 47.02
CA CYS A 43 2.54 1.71 47.28
C CYS A 43 1.33 2.58 46.92
N PRO A 44 0.96 3.59 47.73
CA PRO A 44 -0.15 4.46 47.41
C PRO A 44 0.14 5.19 46.07
N PRO A 45 -0.83 5.27 45.14
CA PRO A 45 -0.65 6.04 43.93
C PRO A 45 -0.46 7.52 44.31
N ALA A 46 0.61 8.12 43.78
CA ALA A 46 0.83 9.56 43.88
C ALA A 46 -0.44 10.28 43.40
N ALA A 47 -0.95 11.21 44.22
CA ALA A 47 -2.13 12.00 43.90
C ALA A 47 -1.93 12.70 42.56
N VAL A 48 -2.71 12.31 41.55
CA VAL A 48 -2.79 13.04 40.28
C VAL A 48 -3.37 14.41 40.62
N PRO A 49 -2.64 15.52 40.39
CA PRO A 49 -3.19 16.84 40.65
C PRO A 49 -4.45 17.03 39.81
N PRO A 50 -5.51 17.66 40.37
CA PRO A 50 -6.74 17.88 39.64
C PRO A 50 -6.44 18.62 38.34
N PRO A 51 -7.09 18.25 37.22
CA PRO A 51 -6.87 18.92 35.94
C PRO A 51 -7.12 20.41 36.14
N GLN A 52 -6.07 21.21 35.92
CA GLN A 52 -6.14 22.66 35.96
C GLN A 52 -7.29 23.10 35.05
N PRO A 53 -8.26 23.90 35.54
CA PRO A 53 -9.35 24.38 34.71
C PRO A 53 -8.74 25.19 33.57
N HIS A 54 -8.83 24.65 32.35
CA HIS A 54 -8.45 25.39 31.15
C HIS A 54 -9.20 26.72 31.14
N PRO A 55 -8.51 27.86 30.96
CA PRO A 55 -9.18 29.15 30.88
C PRO A 55 -10.19 29.09 29.74
N ARG A 56 -11.48 29.14 30.09
CA ARG A 56 -12.56 29.36 29.13
C ARG A 56 -12.53 30.83 28.73
N SER A 57 -11.61 31.21 27.86
CA SER A 57 -11.60 32.55 27.27
C SER A 57 -12.01 32.50 25.80
N SER A 58 -12.89 33.45 25.47
CA SER A 58 -13.27 33.95 24.15
C SER A 58 -14.00 32.98 23.23
N SER A 59 -15.28 33.31 22.99
CA SER A 59 -16.01 33.11 21.73
C SER A 59 -15.09 32.71 20.58
N SER A 60 -14.98 31.40 20.34
CA SER A 60 -14.22 30.87 19.21
C SER A 60 -14.95 31.27 17.93
N PHE A 61 -14.46 32.29 17.24
CA PHE A 61 -14.86 32.58 15.87
C PHE A 61 -14.65 31.30 15.06
N LEU A 62 -15.74 30.69 14.58
CA LEU A 62 -15.64 29.60 13.63
C LEU A 62 -14.96 30.18 12.38
N PRO A 63 -13.86 29.57 11.90
CA PRO A 63 -13.19 30.06 10.71
C PRO A 63 -14.16 29.99 9.52
N ALA A 64 -14.16 31.04 8.69
CA ALA A 64 -15.01 31.09 7.51
C ALA A 64 -14.70 29.89 6.60
N VAL A 65 -15.69 29.02 6.41
CA VAL A 65 -15.56 27.83 5.57
C VAL A 65 -15.68 28.25 4.11
N THR A 66 -14.59 28.15 3.35
CA THR A 66 -14.60 28.42 1.90
C THR A 66 -14.69 27.12 1.08
N PRO A 67 -15.20 27.15 -0.16
CA PRO A 67 -15.19 25.99 -1.07
C PRO A 67 -13.79 25.38 -1.26
N GLU A 68 -12.74 26.21 -1.25
CA GLU A 68 -11.34 25.76 -1.35
C GLU A 68 -10.94 24.98 -0.10
N SER A 69 -11.37 25.43 1.08
CA SER A 69 -11.10 24.76 2.35
C SER A 69 -11.79 23.39 2.42
N ILE A 70 -13.04 23.31 1.97
CA ILE A 70 -13.77 22.03 1.82
C ILE A 70 -13.03 21.11 0.85
N THR A 71 -12.64 21.63 -0.32
CA THR A 71 -11.91 20.86 -1.35
C THR A 71 -10.59 20.32 -0.81
N LYS A 72 -9.83 21.14 -0.07
CA LYS A 72 -8.57 20.74 0.56
C LYS A 72 -8.76 19.59 1.54
N VAL A 73 -9.79 19.65 2.39
CA VAL A 73 -10.12 18.59 3.35
C VAL A 73 -10.54 17.31 2.64
N LEU A 74 -11.42 17.39 1.64
CA LEU A 74 -11.86 16.24 0.85
C LEU A 74 -10.70 15.58 0.10
N GLN A 75 -9.77 16.38 -0.44
CA GLN A 75 -8.56 15.87 -1.09
C GLN A 75 -7.61 15.22 -0.09
N ALA A 76 -7.49 15.73 1.14
CA ALA A 76 -6.66 15.14 2.19
C ALA A 76 -7.13 13.73 2.60
N GLY A 77 -8.42 13.41 2.40
CA GLY A 77 -8.96 12.05 2.60
C GLY A 77 -8.41 11.01 1.62
N ARG A 78 -7.66 11.41 0.58
CA ARG A 78 -7.05 10.52 -0.41
C ARG A 78 -5.56 10.79 -0.55
N ALA A 79 -4.79 9.78 -0.94
CA ALA A 79 -3.38 9.98 -1.27
C ALA A 79 -3.21 10.96 -2.45
N THR A 80 -2.15 11.78 -2.43
CA THR A 80 -1.86 12.76 -3.49
C THR A 80 -1.79 12.13 -4.88
N SER A 81 -1.21 10.92 -4.99
CA SER A 81 -1.18 10.16 -6.25
C SER A 81 -2.57 9.73 -6.72
N THR A 82 -3.46 9.37 -5.80
CA THR A 82 -4.86 9.07 -6.11
C THR A 82 -5.59 10.31 -6.62
N ASN A 83 -5.39 11.48 -6.01
CA ASN A 83 -5.98 12.74 -6.48
C ASN A 83 -5.48 13.11 -7.89
N LYS A 84 -4.18 12.94 -8.16
CA LYS A 84 -3.61 13.13 -9.50
C LYS A 84 -4.25 12.17 -10.52
N LYS A 85 -4.43 10.89 -10.16
CA LYS A 85 -5.09 9.89 -11.01
C LYS A 85 -6.54 10.30 -11.31
N TYR A 86 -7.29 10.73 -10.29
CA TYR A 86 -8.69 11.18 -10.46
C TYR A 86 -8.78 12.35 -11.43
N ARG A 87 -7.95 13.38 -11.24
CA ARG A 87 -7.91 14.56 -12.13
C ARG A 87 -7.55 14.17 -13.56
N SER A 88 -6.51 13.34 -13.73
CA SER A 88 -6.08 12.91 -15.06
C SER A 88 -7.18 12.15 -15.81
N ILE A 89 -7.90 11.27 -15.12
CA ILE A 89 -8.99 10.47 -15.71
C ILE A 89 -10.20 11.35 -16.01
N SER A 90 -10.60 12.23 -15.09
CA SER A 90 -11.75 13.11 -15.32
C SER A 90 -11.50 14.06 -16.49
N SER A 91 -10.31 14.67 -16.59
CA SER A 91 -9.97 15.55 -17.72
C SER A 91 -9.92 14.79 -19.05
N HIS A 92 -9.39 13.56 -19.06
CA HIS A 92 -9.39 12.73 -20.26
C HIS A 92 -10.81 12.35 -20.70
N TYR A 93 -11.67 11.98 -19.74
CA TYR A 93 -13.08 11.67 -19.99
C TYR A 93 -13.84 12.89 -20.53
N GLU A 94 -13.72 14.05 -19.89
CA GLU A 94 -14.36 15.30 -20.33
C GLU A 94 -13.94 15.68 -21.75
N HIS A 95 -12.65 15.57 -22.06
CA HIS A 95 -12.14 15.83 -23.40
C HIS A 95 -12.77 14.89 -24.43
N LEU A 96 -12.87 13.59 -24.11
CA LEU A 96 -13.44 12.59 -25.02
C LEU A 96 -14.94 12.83 -25.23
N MET A 97 -15.69 13.07 -24.15
CA MET A 97 -17.12 13.37 -24.20
C MET A 97 -17.42 14.64 -25.04
N SER A 98 -16.61 15.69 -24.86
CA SER A 98 -16.71 16.91 -25.67
C SER A 98 -16.50 16.65 -27.16
N ARG A 99 -15.60 15.73 -27.54
CA ARG A 99 -15.37 15.36 -28.95
C ARG A 99 -16.47 14.49 -29.52
N SER A 100 -17.10 13.66 -28.69
CA SER A 100 -18.19 12.77 -29.09
C SER A 100 -19.57 13.45 -29.08
N GLY A 101 -19.66 14.73 -28.67
CA GLY A 101 -20.94 15.44 -28.55
C GLY A 101 -21.85 14.91 -27.44
N VAL A 102 -21.29 14.14 -26.49
CA VAL A 102 -22.03 13.55 -25.37
C VAL A 102 -21.76 14.39 -24.12
N PRO A 103 -22.78 14.75 -23.31
CA PRO A 103 -22.56 15.40 -22.03
C PRO A 103 -21.72 14.54 -21.09
N ALA A 104 -20.65 15.12 -20.52
CA ALA A 104 -19.78 14.40 -19.59
C ALA A 104 -20.43 14.19 -18.21
N TRP A 105 -21.19 15.19 -17.74
CA TRP A 105 -21.81 15.24 -16.42
C TRP A 105 -23.27 15.72 -16.53
N PRO A 106 -24.21 15.17 -15.75
CA PRO A 106 -24.09 13.96 -14.92
C PRO A 106 -23.77 12.73 -15.77
N ILE A 107 -23.09 11.75 -15.18
CA ILE A 107 -22.75 10.51 -15.89
C ILE A 107 -24.02 9.75 -16.24
N SER A 108 -24.14 9.36 -17.51
CA SER A 108 -25.18 8.46 -18.04
C SER A 108 -24.57 7.15 -18.53
N ALA A 109 -25.40 6.12 -18.75
CA ALA A 109 -24.92 4.89 -19.40
C ALA A 109 -24.28 5.16 -20.76
N VAL A 110 -24.89 6.04 -21.57
CA VAL A 110 -24.38 6.42 -22.90
C VAL A 110 -22.95 6.97 -22.78
N SER A 111 -22.72 7.93 -21.90
CA SER A 111 -21.41 8.55 -21.71
C SER A 111 -20.31 7.56 -21.32
N ILE A 112 -20.60 6.62 -20.41
CA ILE A 112 -19.64 5.58 -20.01
C ILE A 112 -19.44 4.55 -21.12
N CYS A 113 -20.50 4.12 -21.80
CA CYS A 113 -20.39 3.17 -22.89
C CYS A 113 -19.55 3.75 -24.04
N THR A 114 -19.81 5.01 -24.42
CA THR A 114 -18.97 5.75 -25.39
C THR A 114 -17.52 5.78 -24.92
N TYR A 115 -17.27 6.13 -23.66
CA TYR A 115 -15.91 6.19 -23.12
C TYR A 115 -15.22 4.82 -23.17
N VAL A 116 -15.87 3.76 -22.70
CA VAL A 116 -15.34 2.39 -22.71
C VAL A 116 -15.04 1.95 -24.13
N THR A 117 -15.96 2.15 -25.07
CA THR A 117 -15.78 1.80 -26.49
C THR A 117 -14.57 2.51 -27.07
N SER A 118 -14.43 3.83 -26.87
CA SER A 118 -13.27 4.57 -27.38
C SER A 118 -11.93 4.11 -26.76
N LEU A 119 -11.92 3.71 -25.48
CA LEU A 119 -10.71 3.15 -24.86
C LEU A 119 -10.35 1.77 -25.41
N VAL A 120 -11.35 0.96 -25.76
CA VAL A 120 -11.17 -0.36 -26.39
C VAL A 120 -10.65 -0.19 -27.81
N GLU A 121 -11.29 0.65 -28.63
CA GLU A 121 -10.89 0.93 -30.01
C GLU A 121 -9.49 1.54 -30.10
N GLY A 122 -9.12 2.39 -29.12
CA GLY A 122 -7.79 2.96 -29.04
C GLY A 122 -6.67 1.96 -28.73
N GLY A 123 -6.97 0.75 -28.24
CA GLY A 123 -6.01 -0.34 -28.04
C GLY A 123 -4.92 -0.13 -26.97
N ASN A 124 -4.87 1.02 -26.32
CA ASN A 124 -3.77 1.41 -25.41
C ASN A 124 -4.01 1.06 -23.93
N HIS A 125 -5.17 0.47 -23.61
CA HIS A 125 -5.56 0.21 -22.22
C HIS A 125 -5.94 -1.25 -22.00
N LYS A 126 -5.53 -1.80 -20.86
CA LYS A 126 -5.97 -3.11 -20.39
C LYS A 126 -7.41 -3.02 -19.86
N ALA A 127 -8.18 -4.10 -19.95
CA ALA A 127 -9.55 -4.16 -19.44
C ALA A 127 -9.67 -3.74 -17.95
N GLN A 128 -8.70 -4.13 -17.11
CA GLN A 128 -8.67 -3.71 -15.71
C GLN A 128 -8.48 -2.18 -15.56
N THR A 129 -7.66 -1.56 -16.40
CA THR A 129 -7.46 -0.10 -16.40
C THR A 129 -8.76 0.62 -16.75
N ILE A 130 -9.49 0.12 -17.75
CA ILE A 130 -10.80 0.68 -18.16
C ILE A 130 -11.79 0.56 -17.00
N THR A 131 -11.86 -0.61 -16.35
CA THR A 131 -12.72 -0.84 -15.18
C THR A 131 -12.38 0.13 -14.04
N ASP A 132 -11.10 0.32 -13.74
CA ASP A 132 -10.63 1.29 -12.74
C ASP A 132 -11.05 2.72 -13.09
N TYR A 133 -10.96 3.11 -14.37
CA TYR A 133 -11.33 4.45 -14.83
C TYR A 133 -12.82 4.69 -14.63
N VAL A 134 -13.66 3.75 -15.06
CA VAL A 134 -15.11 3.82 -14.84
C VAL A 134 -15.45 3.88 -13.35
N GLY A 135 -14.78 3.10 -12.51
CA GLY A 135 -14.97 3.15 -11.06
C GLY A 135 -14.65 4.53 -10.46
N ILE A 136 -13.60 5.19 -10.95
CA ILE A 136 -13.23 6.56 -10.55
C ILE A 136 -14.30 7.56 -11.00
N LEU A 137 -14.73 7.48 -12.26
CA LEU A 137 -15.76 8.35 -12.81
C LEU A 137 -17.08 8.23 -12.03
N ARG A 138 -17.54 7.00 -11.75
CA ARG A 138 -18.72 6.76 -10.91
C ARG A 138 -18.57 7.34 -9.50
N THR A 139 -17.37 7.25 -8.93
CA THR A 139 -17.07 7.83 -7.61
C THR A 139 -17.13 9.35 -7.64
N LEU A 140 -16.67 9.98 -8.73
CA LEU A 140 -16.80 11.42 -8.93
C LEU A 140 -18.26 11.84 -9.13
N ASN A 141 -19.05 11.08 -9.91
CA ASN A 141 -20.47 11.37 -10.14
C ASN A 141 -21.29 11.37 -8.86
N ARG A 142 -21.07 10.38 -7.97
CA ARG A 142 -21.76 10.29 -6.68
C ARG A 142 -21.57 11.50 -5.78
N ALA A 143 -20.53 12.31 -5.99
CA ALA A 143 -20.31 13.51 -5.20
C ALA A 143 -21.25 14.66 -5.58
N THR A 144 -21.86 14.62 -6.78
CA THR A 144 -22.62 15.74 -7.34
C THR A 144 -23.96 15.33 -7.96
N SER A 145 -24.22 14.03 -8.14
CA SER A 145 -25.39 13.51 -8.85
C SER A 145 -25.82 12.17 -8.28
N PRO A 146 -27.10 11.78 -8.45
CA PRO A 146 -27.59 10.45 -8.11
C PRO A 146 -26.80 9.34 -8.82
N ASP A 147 -26.80 8.16 -8.22
CA ASP A 147 -26.28 6.96 -8.89
C ASP A 147 -27.10 6.62 -10.14
N LEU A 148 -26.46 5.93 -11.09
CA LEU A 148 -27.11 5.41 -12.30
C LEU A 148 -28.31 4.53 -11.93
N SER A 149 -29.37 4.61 -12.73
CA SER A 149 -30.51 3.69 -12.59
C SER A 149 -30.06 2.22 -12.75
N PRO A 150 -30.82 1.23 -12.24
CA PRO A 150 -30.46 -0.18 -12.38
C PRO A 150 -30.23 -0.62 -13.84
N SER A 151 -31.05 -0.09 -14.77
CA SER A 151 -30.91 -0.34 -16.22
C SER A 151 -29.59 0.22 -16.76
N GLU A 152 -29.27 1.47 -16.44
CA GLU A 152 -28.02 2.10 -16.87
C GLU A 152 -26.79 1.41 -16.27
N ALA A 153 -26.87 1.01 -15.00
CA ALA A 153 -25.80 0.26 -14.35
C ALA A 153 -25.53 -1.08 -15.04
N GLU A 154 -26.58 -1.75 -15.51
CA GLU A 154 -26.45 -3.01 -16.27
C GLU A 154 -25.81 -2.78 -17.64
N GLN A 155 -26.18 -1.72 -18.36
CA GLN A 155 -25.52 -1.36 -19.62
C GLN A 155 -24.02 -1.14 -19.44
N VAL A 156 -23.62 -0.39 -18.41
CA VAL A 156 -22.21 -0.17 -18.06
C VAL A 156 -21.51 -1.49 -17.71
N ARG A 157 -22.17 -2.39 -16.97
CA ARG A 157 -21.63 -3.70 -16.62
C ARG A 157 -21.39 -4.56 -17.88
N LEU A 158 -22.34 -4.56 -18.82
CA LEU A 158 -22.22 -5.26 -20.09
C LEU A 158 -21.10 -4.68 -20.95
N ALA A 159 -20.95 -3.35 -21.01
CA ALA A 159 -19.85 -2.69 -21.72
C ALA A 159 -18.48 -3.09 -21.16
N LEU A 160 -18.30 -3.07 -19.84
CA LEU A 160 -17.06 -3.51 -19.18
C LEU A 160 -16.78 -5.00 -19.42
N ARG A 161 -17.82 -5.85 -19.42
CA ARG A 161 -17.69 -7.27 -19.77
C ARG A 161 -17.28 -7.45 -21.24
N GLY A 162 -17.85 -6.66 -22.14
CA GLY A 162 -17.49 -6.59 -23.55
C GLY A 162 -16.03 -6.21 -23.73
N ALA A 163 -15.59 -5.11 -23.12
CA ALA A 163 -14.20 -4.66 -23.13
C ALA A 163 -13.24 -5.76 -22.63
N THR A 164 -13.62 -6.49 -21.57
CA THR A 164 -12.82 -7.61 -21.05
C THR A 164 -12.72 -8.77 -22.03
N ARG A 165 -13.78 -9.07 -22.79
CA ARG A 165 -13.78 -10.12 -23.81
C ARG A 165 -12.97 -9.73 -25.04
N ILE A 166 -13.08 -8.48 -25.48
CA ILE A 166 -12.39 -7.97 -26.67
C ILE A 166 -10.89 -7.86 -26.42
N LEU A 167 -10.48 -7.28 -25.30
CA LEU A 167 -9.07 -7.05 -24.97
C LEU A 167 -8.38 -8.28 -24.37
N GLY A 168 -9.17 -9.28 -23.98
CA GLY A 168 -8.70 -10.43 -23.20
C GLY A 168 -8.32 -10.07 -21.77
N SER A 169 -8.06 -11.12 -20.97
CA SER A 169 -7.54 -11.01 -19.60
C SER A 169 -6.21 -11.74 -19.52
N PRO A 170 -5.10 -11.09 -19.93
CA PRO A 170 -3.79 -11.72 -19.81
C PRO A 170 -3.50 -12.03 -18.35
N GLU A 171 -2.77 -13.13 -18.10
CA GLU A 171 -2.34 -13.44 -16.75
C GLU A 171 -1.62 -12.22 -16.13
N PRO A 172 -1.84 -11.97 -14.82
CA PRO A 172 -1.24 -10.81 -14.18
C PRO A 172 0.28 -10.90 -14.27
N ASP A 173 0.88 -9.92 -14.94
CA ASP A 173 2.33 -9.76 -15.08
C ASP A 173 2.96 -9.40 -13.72
N ARG A 174 3.23 -10.46 -12.96
CA ARG A 174 3.77 -10.41 -11.60
C ARG A 174 5.23 -10.01 -11.63
N ALA A 175 5.68 -9.34 -10.57
CA ALA A 175 7.09 -9.05 -10.41
C ALA A 175 7.91 -10.36 -10.35
N CYS A 176 9.14 -10.33 -10.84
CA CYS A 176 10.05 -11.45 -10.69
C CYS A 176 10.35 -11.73 -9.21
N THR A 177 10.76 -12.97 -8.93
CA THR A 177 11.23 -13.42 -7.61
C THR A 177 12.64 -13.96 -7.82
N LEU A 178 13.61 -13.51 -7.03
CA LEU A 178 15.00 -13.92 -7.19
C LEU A 178 15.28 -15.17 -6.34
N SER A 179 16.06 -16.10 -6.89
CA SER A 179 16.69 -17.17 -6.11
C SER A 179 17.78 -16.59 -5.18
N PRO A 180 18.24 -17.33 -4.15
CA PRO A 180 19.38 -16.92 -3.34
C PRO A 180 20.64 -16.61 -4.17
N SER A 181 20.94 -17.41 -5.19
CA SER A 181 22.07 -17.17 -6.10
C SER A 181 21.90 -15.88 -6.92
N GLN A 182 20.70 -15.59 -7.43
CA GLN A 182 20.42 -14.34 -8.14
C GLN A 182 20.48 -13.12 -7.21
N LEU A 183 20.06 -13.27 -5.95
CA LEU A 183 20.19 -12.20 -4.95
C LEU A 183 21.66 -11.88 -4.65
N LEU A 184 22.53 -12.89 -4.57
CA LEU A 184 23.98 -12.71 -4.45
C LEU A 184 24.58 -12.01 -5.67
N VAL A 185 24.11 -12.32 -6.88
CA VAL A 185 24.50 -11.60 -8.09
C VAL A 185 24.11 -10.13 -7.97
N VAL A 186 22.85 -9.81 -7.66
CA VAL A 186 22.41 -8.41 -7.45
C VAL A 186 23.27 -7.72 -6.40
N ALA A 187 23.57 -8.40 -5.30
CA ALA A 187 24.41 -7.86 -4.25
C ALA A 187 25.80 -7.44 -4.76
N GLY A 188 26.36 -8.16 -5.73
CA GLY A 188 27.64 -7.82 -6.37
C GLY A 188 27.58 -6.71 -7.42
N LEU A 189 26.39 -6.25 -7.83
CA LEU A 189 26.23 -5.27 -8.91
C LEU A 189 26.20 -3.83 -8.39
N ILE A 190 26.66 -2.92 -9.24
CA ILE A 190 26.43 -1.47 -9.14
C ILE A 190 25.65 -1.06 -10.40
N PRO A 191 24.53 -0.32 -10.28
CA PRO A 191 23.81 0.16 -11.45
C PRO A 191 24.70 1.06 -12.30
N SER A 192 24.39 1.20 -13.59
CA SER A 192 25.16 2.02 -14.54
C SER A 192 25.22 3.50 -14.14
N SER A 193 24.30 3.93 -13.29
CA SER A 193 24.33 5.25 -12.65
C SER A 193 25.43 5.44 -11.59
N GLY A 194 26.16 4.39 -11.22
CA GLY A 194 27.19 4.41 -10.17
C GLY A 194 26.65 4.45 -8.73
N ARG A 195 25.33 4.49 -8.54
CA ARG A 195 24.70 4.63 -7.22
C ARG A 195 24.71 3.32 -6.43
N VAL A 196 25.78 3.09 -5.67
CA VAL A 196 25.90 1.98 -4.71
C VAL A 196 24.73 1.93 -3.73
N ALA A 197 24.20 3.10 -3.35
CA ALA A 197 23.00 3.25 -2.52
C ALA A 197 21.80 2.42 -3.00
N SER A 198 21.62 2.29 -4.31
CA SER A 198 20.49 1.57 -4.89
C SER A 198 20.63 0.06 -4.72
N THR A 199 21.85 -0.47 -4.78
CA THR A 199 22.11 -1.88 -4.47
C THR A 199 21.94 -2.15 -2.98
N VAL A 200 22.46 -1.28 -2.10
CA VAL A 200 22.24 -1.38 -0.64
C VAL A 200 20.75 -1.34 -0.33
N GLY A 201 20.05 -0.38 -0.91
CA GLY A 201 18.61 -0.23 -0.80
C GLY A 201 17.84 -1.46 -1.28
N PHE A 202 18.25 -2.08 -2.38
CA PHE A 202 17.60 -3.30 -2.87
C PHE A 202 17.72 -4.47 -1.87
N ILE A 203 18.91 -4.68 -1.30
CA ILE A 203 19.16 -5.75 -0.32
C ILE A 203 18.36 -5.50 0.98
N VAL A 204 18.45 -4.29 1.53
CA VAL A 204 17.69 -3.89 2.73
C VAL A 204 16.18 -3.96 2.48
N GLY A 205 15.72 -3.44 1.35
CA GLY A 205 14.31 -3.45 0.97
C GLY A 205 13.77 -4.86 0.72
N THR A 206 14.61 -5.79 0.28
CA THR A 206 14.26 -7.21 0.18
C THR A 206 14.12 -7.84 1.57
N ALA A 207 15.12 -7.67 2.44
CA ALA A 207 15.10 -8.22 3.79
C ALA A 207 13.91 -7.69 4.64
N ALA A 208 13.65 -6.39 4.59
CA ALA A 208 12.54 -5.75 5.32
C ALA A 208 11.20 -5.76 4.54
N CYS A 209 11.14 -6.41 3.37
CA CYS A 209 9.96 -6.41 2.51
C CYS A 209 9.38 -4.99 2.27
N LEU A 210 10.24 -3.99 2.01
CA LEU A 210 9.83 -2.59 1.85
C LEU A 210 9.26 -2.31 0.46
N ARG A 211 8.39 -1.31 0.37
CA ARG A 211 8.07 -0.67 -0.92
C ARG A 211 9.18 0.32 -1.28
N VAL A 212 9.43 0.53 -2.57
CA VAL A 212 10.42 1.55 -3.02
C VAL A 212 10.12 2.94 -2.44
N SER A 213 8.84 3.32 -2.31
CA SER A 213 8.46 4.61 -1.73
C SER A 213 8.78 4.72 -0.24
N GLU A 214 8.70 3.62 0.50
CA GLU A 214 9.08 3.57 1.92
C GLU A 214 10.60 3.72 2.02
N LEU A 215 11.34 2.93 1.24
CA LEU A 215 12.80 2.94 1.22
C LEU A 215 13.39 4.28 0.76
N SER A 216 12.82 4.92 -0.26
CA SER A 216 13.31 6.21 -0.77
C SER A 216 13.00 7.39 0.15
N SER A 217 12.06 7.23 1.09
CA SER A 217 11.67 8.29 2.04
C SER A 217 12.18 8.05 3.47
N LEU A 218 12.76 6.88 3.73
CA LEU A 218 13.33 6.52 5.02
C LEU A 218 14.48 7.46 5.39
N ARG A 219 14.46 7.98 6.61
CA ARG A 219 15.47 8.90 7.14
C ARG A 219 16.41 8.20 8.11
N MET A 220 17.57 8.81 8.33
CA MET A 220 18.52 8.30 9.33
C MET A 220 17.95 8.37 10.76
N SER A 221 17.14 9.39 11.07
CA SER A 221 16.40 9.51 12.33
C SER A 221 15.40 8.37 12.61
N GLU A 222 15.09 7.57 11.59
CA GLU A 222 14.18 6.42 11.66
C GLU A 222 14.92 5.07 11.70
N VAL A 223 16.24 5.09 11.85
CA VAL A 223 17.09 3.89 11.88
C VAL A 223 17.85 3.82 13.20
N ALA A 224 17.71 2.72 13.93
CA ALA A 224 18.55 2.42 15.09
C ALA A 224 19.32 1.12 14.86
N PHE A 225 20.63 1.15 15.10
CA PHE A 225 21.52 0.00 14.98
C PHE A 225 21.77 -0.61 16.36
N HIS A 226 21.68 -1.93 16.43
CA HIS A 226 21.85 -2.76 17.63
C HIS A 226 22.93 -3.82 17.33
N LEU A 227 24.17 -3.37 17.13
CA LEU A 227 25.28 -4.23 16.70
C LEU A 227 25.86 -5.10 17.83
N ASP A 228 25.63 -4.70 19.08
CA ASP A 228 26.10 -5.39 20.28
C ASP A 228 25.10 -6.45 20.79
N GLU A 229 23.90 -6.51 20.21
CA GLU A 229 22.90 -7.53 20.53
C GLU A 229 23.21 -8.86 19.83
N ALA A 230 22.76 -9.98 20.41
CA ALA A 230 22.95 -11.32 19.87
C ALA A 230 21.57 -11.97 19.61
N PRO A 231 21.07 -12.03 18.36
CA PRO A 231 21.75 -11.62 17.12
C PRO A 231 21.70 -10.10 16.86
N PRO A 232 22.66 -9.53 16.12
CA PRO A 232 22.69 -8.10 15.83
C PRO A 232 21.67 -7.73 14.74
N TYR A 233 21.08 -6.54 14.87
CA TYR A 233 20.07 -6.04 13.95
C TYR A 233 20.03 -4.51 13.83
N ALA A 234 19.24 -4.03 12.88
CA ALA A 234 18.80 -2.65 12.82
C ALA A 234 17.28 -2.60 12.79
N SER A 235 16.70 -1.65 13.53
CA SER A 235 15.28 -1.34 13.48
C SER A 235 15.04 -0.17 12.53
N LEU A 236 14.06 -0.32 11.64
CA LEU A 236 13.67 0.66 10.62
C LEU A 236 12.23 1.10 10.91
N TYR A 237 12.04 2.34 11.34
CA TYR A 237 10.71 2.90 11.58
C TYR A 237 10.13 3.47 10.28
N ILE A 238 9.02 2.90 9.82
CA ILE A 238 8.36 3.33 8.59
C ILE A 238 7.17 4.22 8.96
N ARG A 239 7.35 5.55 8.93
CA ARG A 239 6.29 6.53 9.25
C ARG A 239 5.04 6.44 8.41
N VAL A 240 5.20 6.24 7.09
CA VAL A 240 4.08 6.29 6.13
C VAL A 240 4.18 5.14 5.15
N SER A 241 3.06 4.44 4.98
CA SER A 241 2.93 3.37 4.00
C SER A 241 1.60 3.49 3.24
N LYS A 242 1.52 2.91 2.04
CA LYS A 242 0.29 2.87 1.23
C LYS A 242 -0.91 2.31 2.01
N THR A 243 -0.67 1.35 2.89
CA THR A 243 -1.69 0.65 3.67
C THR A 243 -1.89 1.24 5.07
N ASP A 244 -1.10 2.25 5.45
CA ASP A 244 -1.20 2.94 6.72
C ASP A 244 -2.01 4.24 6.56
N GLN A 245 -3.32 4.09 6.54
CA GLN A 245 -4.25 5.21 6.32
C GLN A 245 -4.27 6.21 7.50
N ALA A 246 -3.95 5.73 8.71
CA ALA A 246 -3.91 6.55 9.93
C ALA A 246 -2.51 7.12 10.24
N ARG A 247 -1.47 6.76 9.46
CA ARG A 247 -0.07 7.17 9.66
C ARG A 247 0.45 6.84 11.06
N GLN A 248 0.09 5.66 11.57
CA GLN A 248 0.57 5.19 12.86
C GLN A 248 2.05 4.82 12.82
N GLY A 249 2.57 4.50 11.63
CA GLY A 249 3.92 4.00 11.44
C GLY A 249 4.12 2.58 11.97
N ARG A 250 5.18 1.90 11.50
CA ARG A 250 5.59 0.58 12.01
C ARG A 250 7.08 0.35 11.89
N SER A 251 7.65 -0.32 12.89
CA SER A 251 9.04 -0.77 12.87
C SER A 251 9.17 -2.11 12.14
N VAL A 252 10.28 -2.29 11.42
CA VAL A 252 10.70 -3.55 10.81
C VAL A 252 12.16 -3.79 11.16
N ILE A 253 12.53 -5.05 11.39
CA ILE A 253 13.90 -5.43 11.76
C ILE A 253 14.65 -5.97 10.53
N VAL A 254 15.93 -5.63 10.41
CA VAL A 254 16.87 -6.28 9.48
C VAL A 254 18.06 -6.81 10.26
N GLY A 255 18.27 -8.13 10.21
CA GLY A 255 19.36 -8.82 10.92
C GLY A 255 20.58 -9.09 10.05
N CYS A 256 21.65 -9.55 10.70
CA CYS A 256 22.79 -10.14 10.02
C CYS A 256 22.43 -11.52 9.44
N VAL A 257 22.99 -11.87 8.27
CA VAL A 257 22.81 -13.20 7.66
C VAL A 257 23.53 -14.33 8.39
N ASN A 258 24.59 -13.99 9.15
CA ASN A 258 25.44 -14.95 9.87
C ASN A 258 25.38 -14.74 11.39
N GLU A 259 24.43 -13.93 11.89
CA GLU A 259 24.26 -13.61 13.31
C GLU A 259 25.50 -13.05 14.03
N ALA A 260 26.52 -12.62 13.27
CA ALA A 260 27.78 -12.14 13.80
C ALA A 260 27.81 -10.60 13.94
N PRO A 261 28.49 -10.05 14.96
CA PRO A 261 28.66 -8.60 15.14
C PRO A 261 29.30 -7.92 13.92
N THR A 262 30.15 -8.64 13.19
CA THR A 262 30.77 -8.22 11.93
C THR A 262 30.52 -9.24 10.83
N CYS A 263 30.11 -8.79 9.65
CA CYS A 263 29.88 -9.65 8.50
C CYS A 263 30.24 -8.95 7.19
N ASN A 264 30.99 -9.65 6.33
CA ASN A 264 31.43 -9.18 5.02
C ASN A 264 30.62 -9.77 3.86
N GLU A 265 29.55 -10.51 4.16
CA GLU A 265 28.68 -11.08 3.13
C GLU A 265 28.02 -9.97 2.31
N LYS A 266 28.15 -10.04 0.99
CA LYS A 266 27.59 -9.02 0.09
C LYS A 266 26.06 -8.95 0.19
N SER A 267 25.40 -10.05 0.54
CA SER A 267 23.96 -10.13 0.74
C SER A 267 23.50 -9.67 2.13
N CYS A 268 24.41 -9.39 3.07
CA CYS A 268 24.04 -8.99 4.43
C CYS A 268 23.36 -7.59 4.43
N PRO A 269 22.06 -7.47 4.77
CA PRO A 269 21.37 -6.19 4.76
C PRO A 269 21.86 -5.26 5.87
N LEU A 270 22.11 -5.80 7.07
CA LEU A 270 22.53 -5.03 8.25
C LEU A 270 23.90 -4.36 8.02
N HIS A 271 24.93 -5.16 7.74
CA HIS A 271 26.29 -4.66 7.62
C HIS A 271 26.49 -3.78 6.39
N ARG A 272 25.76 -4.05 5.30
CA ARG A 272 25.75 -3.12 4.16
C ARG A 272 25.13 -1.78 4.49
N LEU A 273 24.04 -1.78 5.24
CA LEU A 273 23.40 -0.54 5.64
C LEU A 273 24.30 0.25 6.59
N SER A 274 24.90 -0.41 7.57
CA SER A 274 25.87 0.20 8.50
C SER A 274 27.08 0.78 7.75
N ALA A 275 27.70 0.01 6.85
CA ALA A 275 28.83 0.47 6.04
C ALA A 275 28.45 1.67 5.13
N TRP A 276 27.23 1.68 4.60
CA TRP A 276 26.72 2.80 3.80
C TRP A 276 26.55 4.07 4.63
N VAL A 277 25.94 3.96 5.81
CA VAL A 277 25.74 5.07 6.76
C VAL A 277 27.09 5.65 7.19
N ASN A 278 28.06 4.79 7.53
CA ASN A 278 29.41 5.19 7.89
C ASN A 278 30.12 5.89 6.74
N ARG A 279 30.04 5.36 5.51
CA ARG A 279 30.63 5.98 4.31
C ARG A 279 30.05 7.37 4.02
N ARG A 280 28.76 7.58 4.29
CA ARG A 280 28.11 8.88 4.12
C ARG A 280 28.31 9.83 5.30
N CYS A 281 28.95 9.37 6.38
CA CYS A 281 29.08 10.11 7.63
C CYS A 281 27.72 10.66 8.14
N LEU A 282 26.65 9.88 7.98
CA LEU A 282 25.30 10.30 8.37
C LEU A 282 25.20 10.35 9.90
N PRO A 283 24.92 11.51 10.50
CA PRO A 283 24.75 11.60 11.96
C PRO A 283 23.51 10.82 12.40
N SER A 284 23.64 10.09 13.50
CA SER A 284 22.50 9.46 14.18
C SER A 284 21.46 10.52 14.53
N GLY A 285 20.18 10.23 14.28
CA GLY A 285 19.11 11.20 14.51
C GLY A 285 18.95 12.28 13.43
N SER A 286 19.79 12.30 12.40
CA SER A 286 19.64 13.28 11.31
C SER A 286 18.38 13.04 10.48
N ASP A 287 17.78 14.13 10.03
CA ASP A 287 16.58 14.10 9.20
C ASP A 287 16.89 13.89 7.71
N GLU A 288 18.13 13.57 7.37
CA GLU A 288 18.54 13.23 6.02
C GLU A 288 17.95 11.91 5.55
N THR A 289 17.66 11.82 4.25
CA THR A 289 17.25 10.56 3.63
C THR A 289 18.40 9.54 3.70
N LEU A 290 18.09 8.34 4.19
CA LEU A 290 19.05 7.27 4.45
C LEU A 290 19.88 6.91 3.21
N LEU A 291 19.21 6.68 2.08
CA LEU A 291 19.89 6.33 0.83
C LEU A 291 20.41 7.54 0.06
N GLY A 292 19.83 8.73 0.24
CA GLY A 292 20.17 9.90 -0.60
C GLY A 292 19.73 9.74 -2.06
N VAL A 293 18.79 8.84 -2.35
CA VAL A 293 18.30 8.56 -3.71
C VAL A 293 16.79 8.77 -3.76
N ASN A 294 16.33 9.58 -4.71
CA ASN A 294 14.91 9.82 -4.91
C ASN A 294 14.18 8.58 -5.47
N TYR A 295 12.85 8.58 -5.36
CA TYR A 295 11.98 7.48 -5.79
C TYR A 295 12.24 7.03 -7.23
N SER A 296 12.32 7.96 -8.19
CA SER A 296 12.42 7.64 -9.62
C SER A 296 13.78 7.03 -9.98
N HIS A 297 14.86 7.59 -9.43
CA HIS A 297 16.21 7.07 -9.62
C HIS A 297 16.36 5.68 -9.00
N LEU A 298 15.87 5.50 -7.77
CA LEU A 298 15.91 4.19 -7.10
C LEU A 298 15.10 3.14 -7.87
N GLN A 299 13.93 3.52 -8.39
CA GLN A 299 13.10 2.62 -9.20
C GLN A 299 13.80 2.22 -10.51
N ALA A 300 14.46 3.17 -11.19
CA ALA A 300 15.20 2.91 -12.41
C ALA A 300 16.41 1.99 -12.16
N ASP A 301 17.21 2.30 -11.14
CA ASP A 301 18.37 1.49 -10.76
C ASP A 301 17.96 0.07 -10.36
N ILE A 302 16.89 -0.10 -9.57
CA ILE A 302 16.39 -1.44 -9.21
C ILE A 302 15.94 -2.21 -10.46
N LYS A 303 15.27 -1.56 -11.41
CA LYS A 303 14.88 -2.21 -12.66
C LYS A 303 16.12 -2.67 -13.45
N GLU A 304 17.17 -1.85 -13.49
CA GLU A 304 18.43 -2.21 -14.14
C GLU A 304 19.11 -3.39 -13.42
N LEU A 305 19.25 -3.33 -12.10
CA LEU A 305 19.81 -4.41 -11.27
C LEU A 305 19.08 -5.74 -11.50
N LEU A 306 17.74 -5.70 -11.57
CA LEU A 306 16.91 -6.89 -11.84
C LEU A 306 17.08 -7.41 -13.27
N THR A 307 17.26 -6.52 -14.24
CA THR A 307 17.49 -6.89 -15.64
C THR A 307 18.86 -7.56 -15.80
N ARG A 308 19.89 -7.02 -15.16
CA ARG A 308 21.27 -7.52 -15.22
C ARG A 308 21.49 -8.80 -14.42
N SER A 309 20.72 -9.01 -13.35
CA SER A 309 20.86 -10.18 -12.49
C SER A 309 20.09 -11.39 -12.97
N SER A 310 19.17 -11.29 -13.95
CA SER A 310 18.22 -12.37 -14.11
C SER A 310 17.58 -12.60 -15.48
N SER A 311 17.69 -13.88 -15.89
CA SER A 311 16.72 -14.69 -16.63
C SER A 311 15.47 -15.08 -15.81
N ALA A 312 15.30 -14.54 -14.59
CA ALA A 312 14.16 -14.86 -13.72
C ALA A 312 12.83 -14.47 -14.41
N PRO A 313 11.85 -15.38 -14.46
CA PRO A 313 10.57 -15.10 -15.09
C PRO A 313 9.81 -13.98 -14.35
N GLY A 314 9.05 -13.19 -15.11
CA GLY A 314 8.21 -12.12 -14.60
C GLY A 314 8.80 -10.71 -14.73
N ARG A 315 7.96 -9.72 -14.42
CA ARG A 315 8.25 -8.29 -14.58
C ARG A 315 9.38 -7.81 -13.68
N LYS A 316 10.39 -7.17 -14.27
CA LYS A 316 11.44 -6.47 -13.54
C LYS A 316 10.87 -5.17 -12.97
N SER A 317 10.58 -5.16 -11.67
CA SER A 317 10.02 -4.01 -10.98
C SER A 317 10.42 -4.01 -9.50
N SER A 318 10.30 -2.86 -8.83
CA SER A 318 10.59 -2.73 -7.41
C SER A 318 9.78 -3.66 -6.49
N HIS A 319 8.63 -4.17 -6.96
CA HIS A 319 7.86 -5.18 -6.24
C HIS A 319 8.59 -6.53 -6.11
N ALA A 320 9.67 -6.75 -6.88
CA ALA A 320 10.54 -7.90 -6.71
C ALA A 320 11.13 -7.97 -5.31
N MET A 321 11.49 -6.84 -4.67
CA MET A 321 12.01 -6.84 -3.29
C MET A 321 11.04 -7.52 -2.32
N ARG A 322 9.75 -7.13 -2.38
CA ARG A 322 8.72 -7.72 -1.53
C ARG A 322 8.47 -9.19 -1.84
N ARG A 323 8.48 -9.58 -3.12
CA ARG A 323 8.30 -10.98 -3.53
C ARG A 323 9.47 -11.85 -3.08
N THR A 324 10.68 -11.45 -3.42
CA THR A 324 11.92 -12.14 -3.05
C THR A 324 12.03 -12.25 -1.54
N GLY A 325 11.79 -11.17 -0.79
CA GLY A 325 11.82 -11.18 0.67
C GLY A 325 10.79 -12.13 1.28
N SER A 326 9.53 -12.07 0.82
CA SER A 326 8.51 -13.00 1.31
C SER A 326 8.79 -14.45 0.94
N SER A 327 9.28 -14.72 -0.27
CA SER A 327 9.61 -16.08 -0.69
C SER A 327 10.73 -16.61 0.18
N THR A 328 11.80 -15.84 0.36
CA THR A 328 12.95 -16.22 1.19
C THR A 328 12.50 -16.58 2.61
N LEU A 329 11.66 -15.77 3.24
CA LEU A 329 11.16 -16.06 4.59
C LEU A 329 10.32 -17.35 4.64
N LEU A 330 9.43 -17.55 3.66
CA LEU A 330 8.60 -18.75 3.58
C LEU A 330 9.43 -20.01 3.28
N ASP A 331 10.40 -19.91 2.39
CA ASP A 331 11.31 -20.98 2.00
C ASP A 331 12.21 -21.40 3.19
N ASN A 332 12.46 -20.48 4.13
CA ASN A 332 13.13 -20.76 5.41
C ASN A 332 12.15 -21.21 6.52
N GLY A 333 10.91 -21.57 6.19
CA GLY A 333 9.95 -22.16 7.12
C GLY A 333 9.25 -21.17 8.05
N ILE A 334 9.41 -19.86 7.86
CA ILE A 334 8.72 -18.85 8.69
C ILE A 334 7.21 -18.92 8.42
N PRO A 335 6.37 -19.05 9.46
CA PRO A 335 4.93 -19.13 9.30
C PRO A 335 4.34 -17.94 8.52
N PRO A 336 3.34 -18.17 7.66
CA PRO A 336 2.79 -17.13 6.78
C PRO A 336 2.24 -15.89 7.50
N HIS A 337 1.71 -16.05 8.71
CA HIS A 337 1.20 -14.94 9.49
C HIS A 337 2.33 -14.03 10.01
N GLN A 338 3.48 -14.60 10.38
CA GLN A 338 4.67 -13.82 10.77
C GLN A 338 5.31 -13.12 9.57
N VAL A 339 5.36 -13.80 8.40
CA VAL A 339 5.78 -13.13 7.16
C VAL A 339 4.81 -11.99 6.81
N ALA A 340 3.50 -12.23 6.94
CA ALA A 340 2.48 -11.21 6.71
C ALA A 340 2.67 -9.98 7.63
N GLU A 341 2.97 -10.22 8.90
CA GLU A 341 3.27 -9.19 9.90
C GLU A 341 4.54 -8.41 9.54
N HIS A 342 5.66 -9.10 9.26
CA HIS A 342 6.95 -8.52 8.91
C HIS A 342 6.87 -7.60 7.67
N GLY A 343 6.27 -8.08 6.58
CA GLY A 343 6.06 -7.24 5.40
C GLY A 343 4.83 -6.35 5.47
N ARG A 344 4.11 -6.32 6.60
CA ARG A 344 3.00 -5.40 6.91
C ARG A 344 1.84 -5.55 5.92
N TRP A 345 1.48 -6.79 5.60
CA TRP A 345 0.27 -7.13 4.86
C TRP A 345 -0.92 -7.23 5.80
N LYS A 346 -2.10 -6.75 5.37
CA LYS A 346 -3.31 -6.76 6.20
C LYS A 346 -3.80 -8.18 6.52
N THR A 347 -3.60 -9.11 5.59
CA THR A 347 -4.03 -10.50 5.72
C THR A 347 -3.00 -11.43 5.07
N THR A 348 -2.91 -12.65 5.57
CA THR A 348 -2.10 -13.73 4.96
C THR A 348 -2.52 -13.97 3.51
N ARG A 349 -3.81 -13.85 3.19
CA ARG A 349 -4.30 -13.97 1.81
C ARG A 349 -3.68 -12.94 0.86
N CYS A 350 -3.45 -11.71 1.34
CA CYS A 350 -2.81 -10.67 0.54
C CYS A 350 -1.35 -11.03 0.20
N LEU A 351 -0.65 -11.65 1.14
CA LEU A 351 0.68 -12.22 0.94
C LEU A 351 0.63 -13.38 -0.08
N THR A 352 -0.24 -14.37 0.11
CA THR A 352 -0.30 -15.57 -0.74
C THR A 352 -0.71 -15.25 -2.17
N ASP A 353 -1.78 -14.46 -2.37
CA ASP A 353 -2.34 -14.19 -3.69
C ASP A 353 -1.42 -13.34 -4.57
N ALA A 354 -0.69 -12.40 -3.95
CA ALA A 354 0.12 -11.41 -4.67
C ALA A 354 1.63 -11.70 -4.65
N TYR A 355 2.16 -12.34 -3.61
CA TYR A 355 3.61 -12.44 -3.39
C TYR A 355 4.13 -13.89 -3.29
N ALA A 356 3.35 -14.83 -2.74
CA ALA A 356 3.83 -16.19 -2.45
C ALA A 356 3.19 -17.32 -3.28
N ARG A 357 2.37 -17.01 -4.29
CA ARG A 357 1.62 -18.00 -5.10
C ARG A 357 2.45 -19.04 -5.90
N GLY A 358 3.78 -19.05 -5.75
CA GLY A 358 4.69 -20.08 -6.27
C GLY A 358 5.66 -20.65 -5.23
N SER A 359 5.73 -20.09 -4.03
CA SER A 359 6.56 -20.57 -2.89
C SER A 359 5.79 -21.55 -2.02
N TYR A 360 4.47 -21.38 -1.92
CA TYR A 360 3.61 -22.52 -1.58
C TYR A 360 3.70 -23.46 -2.76
N GLY A 361 3.98 -24.74 -2.51
CA GLY A 361 3.99 -25.81 -3.49
C GLY A 361 2.67 -25.91 -4.24
N VAL A 362 2.40 -24.95 -5.12
CA VAL A 362 1.51 -25.08 -6.25
C VAL A 362 2.23 -26.09 -7.10
N ILE A 363 1.88 -27.34 -6.83
CA ILE A 363 2.23 -28.43 -7.68
C ILE A 363 1.81 -27.96 -9.08
N SER A 364 2.78 -27.82 -10.00
CA SER A 364 2.44 -27.48 -11.38
C SER A 364 1.36 -28.47 -11.84
N ARG A 365 0.44 -28.08 -12.74
CA ARG A 365 -0.59 -29.02 -13.21
C ARG A 365 0.04 -30.36 -13.65
N GLN A 366 1.25 -30.30 -14.22
CA GLN A 366 2.09 -31.45 -14.56
C GLN A 366 2.58 -32.24 -13.34
N ALA A 367 3.14 -31.60 -12.32
CA ALA A 367 3.57 -32.29 -11.10
C ALA A 367 2.37 -32.82 -10.27
N ALA A 368 1.19 -32.21 -10.42
CA ALA A 368 -0.05 -32.64 -9.75
C ALA A 368 -0.56 -33.89 -10.44
N TYR A 369 -0.52 -33.90 -11.78
CA TYR A 369 -0.75 -35.08 -12.59
C TYR A 369 0.20 -36.22 -12.24
N ALA A 370 1.51 -35.94 -12.13
CA ALA A 370 2.51 -36.94 -11.75
C ALA A 370 2.26 -37.51 -10.34
N LYS A 371 1.91 -36.67 -9.35
CA LYS A 371 1.59 -37.15 -8.00
C LYS A 371 0.28 -37.93 -7.90
N VAL A 372 -0.67 -37.69 -8.80
CA VAL A 372 -1.96 -38.42 -8.85
C VAL A 372 -1.80 -39.78 -9.55
N ILE A 373 -0.96 -39.87 -10.60
CA ILE A 373 -0.76 -41.13 -11.34
C ILE A 373 0.26 -42.06 -10.68
N PHE A 374 1.33 -41.53 -10.07
CA PHE A 374 2.40 -42.37 -9.51
C PHE A 374 2.24 -42.67 -8.00
N ARG A 375 1.03 -42.54 -7.44
CA ARG A 375 0.70 -42.95 -6.06
C ARG A 375 0.02 -44.32 -5.96
N SER A 376 0.06 -45.10 -7.04
CA SER A 376 -0.39 -46.49 -7.05
C SER A 376 0.77 -47.42 -7.42
N GLN A 377 1.79 -47.48 -6.56
CA GLN A 377 2.65 -48.66 -6.35
C GLN A 377 3.13 -48.68 -4.91
#